data_AF-A0A6A9TBA4-F1
#
_entry.id   AF-A0A6A9TBA4-F1
#
_cell.length_a   1.000
_cell.length_b   1.000
_cell.length_c   1.000
_cell.angle_alpha   90.00
_cell.angle_beta   90.00
_cell.angle_gamma   90.00
#
_symmetry.space_group_name_H-M   'P 1'
#
loop_
_entity.id
_entity.type
_entity.pdbx_description
1 polymer ?
#
loop_
_entity_poly.entity_id
_entity_poly.type
_entity_poly.pdbx_seq_one_letter_code
_entity_poly.pdbx_strand_id
1 'polypeptide(L)'
;TVREVVDEAVGLGSVRDLSVRVLEERAWTPAIGEADLAIDCVECGNTVTAEGESARIDGTLYHFCCGSCREKFEERHGRLREGA
;
A
#
# COMPACT_ATOMS: atom_id res chain seq x y z
N THR A 1 27.97 0.85 6.63
CA THR A 1 28.47 -0.55 6.67
C THR A 1 29.62 -0.68 7.66
N VAL A 2 29.86 -1.86 8.26
CA VAL A 2 30.98 -2.08 9.22
C VAL A 2 32.32 -1.56 8.68
N ARG A 3 32.59 -1.74 7.39
CA ARG A 3 33.83 -1.30 6.73
C ARG A 3 34.00 0.23 6.70
N GLU A 4 32.92 1.00 6.59
CA GLU A 4 32.97 2.47 6.61
C GLU A 4 33.29 2.97 8.03
N VAL A 5 32.68 2.35 9.05
CA VAL A 5 32.94 2.69 10.46
C VAL A 5 34.41 2.43 10.81
N VAL A 6 34.98 1.33 10.32
CA VAL A 6 36.40 1.01 10.52
C VAL A 6 37.30 2.02 9.79
N ASP A 7 36.93 2.43 8.57
CA ASP A 7 37.69 3.44 7.81
C ASP A 7 37.70 4.80 8.52
N GLU A 8 36.56 5.23 9.03
CA GLU A 8 36.43 6.48 9.77
C GLU A 8 37.25 6.46 11.06
N ALA A 9 37.27 5.34 11.79
CA ALA A 9 37.93 5.25 13.08
C ALA A 9 39.47 5.14 12.98
N VAL A 10 39.97 4.35 12.02
CA VAL A 10 41.42 4.00 11.95
C VAL A 10 42.01 4.05 10.54
N GLY A 11 41.20 4.26 9.50
CA GLY A 11 41.60 4.22 8.10
C GLY A 11 41.90 2.79 7.62
N LEU A 12 41.23 2.33 6.57
CA LEU A 12 41.36 0.95 6.07
C LEU A 12 42.77 0.61 5.57
N GLY A 13 43.55 1.60 5.15
CA GLY A 13 44.95 1.41 4.73
C GLY A 13 45.89 0.98 5.86
N SER A 14 45.51 1.19 7.13
CA SER A 14 46.28 0.77 8.30
C SER A 14 45.89 -0.63 8.81
N VAL A 15 44.77 -1.18 8.32
CA VAL A 15 44.20 -2.46 8.76
C VAL A 15 44.83 -3.61 7.96
N ARG A 16 45.43 -4.58 8.66
CA ARG A 16 46.05 -5.76 8.02
C ARG A 16 45.07 -6.93 7.85
N ASP A 17 44.09 -7.06 8.74
CA ASP A 17 43.08 -8.11 8.72
C ASP A 17 41.78 -7.61 9.38
N LEU A 18 40.62 -7.98 8.82
CA LEU A 18 39.30 -7.63 9.33
C LEU A 18 38.36 -8.83 9.27
N SER A 19 38.06 -9.41 10.43
CA SER A 19 37.05 -10.44 10.59
C SER A 19 35.81 -9.88 11.30
N VAL A 20 34.62 -10.26 10.85
CA VAL A 20 33.35 -9.84 11.45
C VAL A 20 32.55 -11.07 11.86
N ARG A 21 31.94 -11.03 13.03
CA ARG A 21 31.04 -12.08 13.52
C ARG A 21 29.67 -11.45 13.81
N VAL A 22 28.62 -12.08 13.31
CA VAL A 22 27.25 -11.70 13.65
C VAL A 22 27.00 -12.00 15.12
N LEU A 23 26.56 -10.99 15.87
CA LEU A 23 26.20 -11.13 17.29
C LEU A 23 24.70 -11.42 17.45
N GLU A 24 23.87 -10.84 16.58
CA GLU A 24 22.42 -11.01 16.58
C GLU A 24 21.91 -10.84 15.16
N GLU A 25 21.02 -11.74 14.75
CA GLU A 25 20.28 -11.63 13.50
C GLU A 25 18.82 -11.32 13.83
N ARG A 26 18.25 -10.33 13.15
CA ARG A 26 16.81 -10.09 13.18
C ARG A 26 16.26 -10.07 11.78
N ALA A 27 15.27 -10.93 11.53
CA ALA A 27 14.39 -10.81 10.39
C ALA A 27 13.24 -9.85 10.73
N TRP A 28 13.01 -8.87 9.87
CA TRP A 28 11.81 -8.04 9.95
C TRP A 28 10.79 -8.55 8.94
N THR A 29 9.65 -9.02 9.44
CA THR A 29 8.51 -9.41 8.62
C THR A 29 7.36 -8.45 8.91
N PRO A 30 7.27 -7.30 8.22
CA PRO A 30 6.16 -6.40 8.40
C PRO A 30 4.86 -7.12 8.00
N ALA A 31 3.89 -7.15 8.90
CA ALA A 31 2.53 -7.51 8.57
C ALA A 31 1.80 -6.24 8.15
N ILE A 32 1.32 -6.20 6.92
CA ILE A 32 0.34 -5.19 6.49
C ILE A 32 -1.03 -5.74 6.90
N GLY A 33 -1.82 -4.97 7.65
CA GLY A 33 -3.15 -5.42 8.05
C GLY A 33 -4.07 -5.51 6.84
N GLU A 34 -5.04 -6.43 6.85
CA GLU A 34 -6.01 -6.59 5.76
C GLU A 34 -6.78 -5.28 5.47
N ALA A 35 -7.00 -4.46 6.51
CA ALA A 35 -7.60 -3.14 6.40
C ALA A 35 -6.73 -2.10 5.69
N ASP A 36 -5.39 -2.24 5.73
CA ASP A 36 -4.48 -1.27 5.11
C ASP A 36 -4.43 -1.41 3.58
N LEU A 37 -4.90 -2.54 3.03
CA LEU A 37 -5.00 -2.81 1.59
C LEU A 37 -6.44 -2.95 1.10
N ALA A 38 -7.41 -2.82 2.01
CA ALA A 38 -8.82 -2.87 1.69
C ALA A 38 -9.19 -1.68 0.79
N ILE A 39 -9.83 -1.97 -0.34
CA ILE A 39 -10.44 -0.94 -1.17
C ILE A 39 -11.79 -0.61 -0.54
N ASP A 40 -12.04 0.66 -0.23
CA ASP A 40 -13.34 1.09 0.28
C ASP A 40 -14.33 1.37 -0.86
N CYS A 41 -15.59 1.01 -0.62
CA CYS A 41 -16.70 1.31 -1.51
C CYS A 41 -16.91 2.83 -1.57
N VAL A 42 -16.88 3.41 -2.77
CA VAL A 42 -17.07 4.86 -2.96
C VAL A 42 -18.45 5.36 -2.50
N GLU A 43 -19.46 4.48 -2.46
CA GLU A 43 -20.82 4.86 -2.05
C GLU A 43 -21.09 4.82 -0.55
N CYS A 44 -20.59 3.80 0.13
CA CYS A 44 -20.97 3.55 1.52
C CYS A 44 -19.77 3.46 2.48
N GLY A 45 -18.54 3.48 1.97
CA GLY A 45 -17.31 3.41 2.77
C GLY A 45 -17.02 2.03 3.36
N ASN A 46 -17.82 1.01 3.06
CA ASN A 46 -17.52 -0.36 3.48
C ASN A 46 -16.39 -0.94 2.64
N THR A 47 -15.56 -1.78 3.25
CA THR A 47 -14.54 -2.55 2.55
C THR A 47 -15.16 -3.42 1.46
N VAL A 48 -14.56 -3.36 0.27
CA VAL A 48 -14.90 -4.17 -0.88
C VAL A 48 -14.33 -5.58 -0.66
N THR A 49 -15.23 -6.57 -0.63
CA THR A 49 -14.89 -7.99 -0.48
C THR A 49 -14.95 -8.69 -1.85
N ALA A 50 -14.92 -10.02 -1.88
CA ALA A 50 -15.08 -10.81 -3.10
C ALA A 50 -16.42 -10.58 -3.83
N GLU A 51 -17.42 -10.03 -3.15
CA GLU A 51 -18.73 -9.66 -3.72
C GLU A 51 -18.72 -8.29 -4.41
N GLY A 52 -17.57 -7.62 -4.39
CA GLY A 52 -17.37 -6.29 -4.93
C GLY A 52 -17.46 -6.21 -6.46
N GLU A 53 -17.87 -5.05 -6.95
CA GLU A 53 -17.91 -4.71 -8.36
C GLU A 53 -17.06 -3.48 -8.65
N SER A 54 -16.59 -3.34 -9.90
CA SER A 54 -15.85 -2.16 -10.35
C SER A 54 -16.39 -1.68 -11.68
N ALA A 55 -16.53 -0.36 -11.83
CA ALA A 55 -17.03 0.24 -13.06
C ALA A 55 -16.20 1.47 -13.43
N ARG A 56 -16.07 1.72 -14.73
CA ARG A 56 -15.53 2.98 -15.23
C ARG A 56 -16.66 3.95 -15.53
N ILE A 57 -16.67 5.06 -14.83
CA ILE A 57 -17.63 6.14 -15.00
C ILE A 57 -16.78 7.36 -15.34
N ASP A 58 -16.91 7.84 -16.57
CA ASP A 58 -16.25 9.08 -17.03
C ASP A 58 -14.73 9.06 -17.01
N GLY A 59 -14.19 7.90 -17.37
CA GLY A 59 -12.74 7.65 -17.37
C GLY A 59 -12.17 7.30 -16.00
N THR A 60 -12.91 7.51 -14.91
CA THR A 60 -12.49 7.14 -13.56
C THR A 60 -12.97 5.74 -13.21
N LEU A 61 -12.06 4.92 -12.67
CA LEU A 61 -12.38 3.60 -12.14
C LEU A 61 -12.88 3.73 -10.70
N TYR A 62 -14.07 3.23 -10.42
CA TYR A 62 -14.69 3.19 -9.09
C TYR A 62 -14.90 1.74 -8.64
N HIS A 63 -14.89 1.54 -7.32
CA HIS A 63 -15.07 0.25 -6.66
C HIS A 63 -16.25 0.30 -5.69
N PHE A 64 -17.03 -0.79 -5.67
CA PHE A 64 -18.28 -0.91 -4.92
C PHE A 64 -18.32 -2.22 -4.15
N CYS A 65 -18.89 -2.22 -2.95
CA CYS A 65 -19.01 -3.45 -2.15
C CYS A 65 -20.05 -4.43 -2.71
N CYS A 66 -20.96 -3.97 -3.59
CA CYS A 66 -21.98 -4.79 -4.26
C CYS A 66 -22.64 -4.02 -5.42
N GLY A 67 -23.38 -4.72 -6.29
CA GLY A 67 -24.08 -4.12 -7.43
C GLY A 67 -25.10 -3.04 -7.09
N SER A 68 -25.79 -3.17 -5.95
CA SER A 68 -26.75 -2.15 -5.52
C SER A 68 -26.08 -0.80 -5.20
N CYS A 69 -24.83 -0.80 -4.75
CA CYS A 69 -24.06 0.43 -4.55
C CYS A 69 -23.64 1.02 -5.91
N ARG A 70 -23.19 0.18 -6.85
CA ARG A 70 -22.85 0.64 -8.20
C ARG A 70 -24.03 1.35 -8.87
N GLU A 71 -25.21 0.74 -8.87
CA GLU A 71 -26.42 1.32 -9.48
C GLU A 71 -26.83 2.65 -8.83
N LYS A 72 -26.80 2.72 -7.50
CA LYS A 72 -27.09 3.97 -6.78
C LYS A 72 -26.10 5.08 -7.10
N PHE A 73 -24.82 4.74 -7.25
CA PHE A 73 -23.81 5.73 -7.63
C PHE A 73 -24.06 6.26 -9.03
N GLU A 74 -24.30 5.36 -10.00
CA GLU A 74 -24.54 5.72 -11.39
C GLU A 74 -25.76 6.64 -11.51
N GLU A 75 -26.85 6.34 -10.80
CA GLU A 75 -28.04 7.21 -10.76
C GLU A 75 -27.72 8.58 -10.17
N ARG A 76 -27.01 8.62 -9.03
CA ARG A 76 -26.63 9.89 -8.38
C ARG A 76 -25.69 10.72 -9.27
N HIS A 77 -24.68 10.08 -9.87
CA HIS A 77 -23.69 10.72 -10.72
C HIS A 77 -24.32 11.23 -12.01
N GLY A 78 -25.26 10.47 -12.60
CA GLY A 78 -26.07 10.90 -13.74
C GLY A 78 -26.86 12.17 -13.43
N ARG A 79 -27.63 12.19 -12.34
CA ARG A 79 -28.41 13.37 -11.94
C ARG A 79 -27.55 14.63 -11.72
N LEU A 80 -26.37 14.47 -11.12
CA LEU A 80 -25.46 15.59 -10.89
C LEU A 80 -24.89 16.17 -12.20
N ARG A 81 -24.77 15.34 -13.25
CA ARG A 81 -24.31 15.77 -14.57
C ARG A 81 -25.40 16.43 -15.40
N GLU A 82 -26.63 15.94 -15.30
CA GLU A 82 -27.77 16.52 -16.01
C GLU A 82 -28.14 17.90 -15.47
N GLY A 83 -27.76 18.22 -14.23
CA GLY A 83 -27.95 19.52 -13.60
C GLY A 83 -26.78 20.51 -13.73
N ALA A 84 -25.72 20.17 -14.47
CA ALA A 84 -24.49 20.97 -14.61
C ALA A 84 -24.36 21.65 -15.98
#